data_AF-A0A524DIA3-F1
#
_entry.id   AF-A0A524DIA3-F1
#
_cell.length_a   1.000
_cell.length_b   1.000
_cell.length_c   1.000
_cell.angle_alpha   90.00
_cell.angle_beta   90.00
_cell.angle_gamma   90.00
#
_symmetry.space_group_name_H-M   'P 1'
#
loop_
_entity.id
_entity.type
_entity.pdbx_description
1 polymer ?
#
loop_
_entity_poly.entity_id
_entity_poly.type
_entity_poly.pdbx_seq_one_letter_code
_entity_poly.pdbx_strand_id
1 'polypeptide(L)'
;MNNRYFWDIIKKYNKLMKAAIKGPDCIDPAICRGDCCSIHIDVPKILAEKYIEFRYINKREIIRSNIFAFKLALNPQTYKCVLFDKKINGCSVHNSGIKPPQCWIYPTKFSNPNGKEISCKRVSGWKIIDKEKTKKAEKLLEHYKFLCLLEARNELKLIQNRILRAEQESLIKQIQEFKPSELGGFRDGWDVIEPLSAEGISLQLKKFCLKHNPECKYLPESFMECNQICKKIANTLIGFLKENLYNYIKVCGADDCGEYPFFKLFEFTKFNARNEDIGRKI
;
A
#
# COMPACT_ATOMS: atom_id res chain seq x y z
N MET A 1 2.65 2.91 21.57
CA MET A 1 3.97 2.26 21.37
C MET A 1 5.03 3.26 21.82
N ASN A 2 6.07 2.86 22.56
CA ASN A 2 7.13 3.82 22.93
C ASN A 2 7.97 4.10 21.68
N ASN A 3 7.72 5.24 21.03
CA ASN A 3 8.37 5.64 19.79
C ASN A 3 9.91 5.63 19.90
N ARG A 4 10.46 5.84 21.11
CA ARG A 4 11.90 5.80 21.36
C ARG A 4 12.52 4.45 21.01
N TYR A 5 11.87 3.36 21.43
CA TYR A 5 12.37 2.01 21.19
C TYR A 5 12.41 1.64 19.71
N PHE A 6 11.38 2.05 18.95
CA PHE A 6 11.33 1.87 17.50
C PHE A 6 12.50 2.57 16.79
N TRP A 7 12.73 3.84 17.13
CA TRP A 7 13.82 4.63 16.55
C TRP A 7 15.20 4.08 16.92
N ASP A 8 15.37 3.59 18.15
CA ASP A 8 16.61 2.96 18.60
C ASP A 8 16.91 1.69 17.79
N ILE A 9 15.89 0.86 17.51
CA ILE A 9 16.03 -0.33 16.66
C ILE A 9 16.49 0.07 15.25
N ILE A 10 15.80 1.01 14.59
CA ILE A 10 16.15 1.44 13.23
C ILE A 10 17.58 1.98 13.18
N LYS A 11 17.96 2.87 14.11
CA LYS A 11 19.28 3.48 14.12
C LYS A 11 20.38 2.45 14.37
N LYS A 12 20.18 1.53 15.32
CA LYS A 12 21.14 0.43 15.57
C LYS A 12 21.24 -0.50 14.36
N TYR A 13 20.11 -0.86 13.74
CA TYR A 13 20.09 -1.69 12.54
C TYR A 13 20.89 -1.05 11.41
N ASN A 14 20.61 0.22 11.10
CA ASN A 14 21.32 0.99 10.07
C ASN A 14 22.83 1.06 10.35
N LYS A 15 23.21 1.35 11.61
CA LYS A 15 24.63 1.39 12.02
C LYS A 15 25.31 0.03 11.85
N LEU A 16 24.66 -1.06 12.26
CA LEU A 16 25.20 -2.42 12.12
C LEU A 16 25.35 -2.80 10.66
N MET A 17 24.31 -2.59 9.83
CA MET A 17 24.36 -2.92 8.41
C MET A 17 25.46 -2.14 7.70
N LYS A 18 25.54 -0.81 7.90
CA LYS A 18 26.59 0.02 7.30
C LYS A 18 28.02 -0.44 7.66
N ALA A 19 28.21 -0.97 8.87
CA ALA A 19 29.51 -1.47 9.33
C ALA A 19 29.77 -2.95 8.99
N ALA A 20 28.76 -3.69 8.50
CA ALA A 20 28.84 -5.13 8.26
C ALA A 20 28.93 -5.52 6.78
N ILE A 21 28.70 -4.56 5.89
CA ILE A 21 28.68 -4.78 4.45
C ILE A 21 29.64 -3.82 3.75
N LYS A 22 30.23 -4.28 2.66
CA LYS A 22 31.02 -3.46 1.73
C LYS A 22 30.32 -3.51 0.38
N GLY A 23 30.08 -2.37 -0.26
CA GLY A 23 29.50 -2.33 -1.58
C GLY A 23 29.60 -0.97 -2.27
N PRO A 24 29.20 -0.90 -3.55
CA PRO A 24 29.20 0.33 -4.33
C PRO A 24 28.36 1.42 -3.68
N ASP A 25 28.85 2.65 -3.76
CA ASP A 25 28.08 3.80 -3.32
C ASP A 25 26.87 4.00 -4.24
N CYS A 26 25.69 4.03 -3.65
CA CYS A 26 24.42 4.10 -4.37
C CYS A 26 24.05 5.51 -4.81
N ILE A 27 24.80 6.55 -4.41
CA ILE A 27 24.62 7.93 -4.87
C ILE A 27 25.62 8.32 -5.98
N ASP A 28 26.64 7.51 -6.24
CA ASP A 28 27.60 7.76 -7.30
C ASP A 28 27.01 7.33 -8.66
N PRO A 29 26.74 8.25 -9.61
CA PRO A 29 26.18 7.92 -10.92
C PRO A 29 27.11 7.11 -11.83
N ALA A 30 28.42 7.14 -11.61
CA ALA A 30 29.35 6.28 -12.33
C ALA A 30 29.24 4.81 -11.88
N ILE A 31 28.73 4.57 -10.67
CA ILE A 31 28.67 3.25 -10.03
C ILE A 31 27.24 2.70 -9.97
N CYS A 32 26.25 3.55 -9.72
CA CYS A 32 24.86 3.19 -9.48
C CYS A 32 23.91 3.98 -10.39
N ARG A 33 23.19 3.31 -11.29
CA ARG A 33 22.19 3.93 -12.17
C ARG A 33 20.83 4.19 -11.49
N GLY A 34 20.80 4.15 -10.15
CA GLY A 34 19.57 4.32 -9.37
C GLY A 34 18.57 3.16 -9.46
N ASP A 35 18.99 1.97 -9.88
CA ASP A 35 18.07 0.82 -10.13
C ASP A 35 17.59 0.12 -8.85
N CYS A 36 18.20 0.40 -7.69
CA CYS A 36 17.78 -0.14 -6.39
C CYS A 36 16.42 0.38 -5.90
N CYS A 37 15.80 1.29 -6.65
CA CYS A 37 14.54 1.95 -6.31
C CYS A 37 13.34 1.34 -7.06
N SER A 38 13.45 0.22 -7.77
CA SER A 38 12.35 -0.32 -8.59
C SER A 38 11.40 -1.29 -7.87
N ILE A 39 11.42 -1.30 -6.55
CA ILE A 39 10.64 -2.23 -5.73
C ILE A 39 9.80 -1.46 -4.72
N HIS A 40 8.61 -1.97 -4.42
CA HIS A 40 7.81 -1.45 -3.31
C HIS A 40 8.52 -1.77 -1.99
N ILE A 41 8.62 -0.75 -1.15
CA ILE A 41 9.26 -0.86 0.17
C ILE A 41 8.17 -0.69 1.22
N ASP A 42 7.93 -1.74 1.98
CA ASP A 42 7.06 -1.73 3.14
C ASP A 42 7.64 -0.87 4.27
N VAL A 43 6.82 0.01 4.81
CA VAL A 43 7.20 0.94 5.88
C VAL A 43 6.07 1.07 6.90
N PRO A 44 6.38 1.02 8.21
CA PRO A 44 5.41 1.37 9.24
C PRO A 44 5.03 2.85 9.14
N LYS A 45 3.82 3.18 9.56
CA LYS A 45 3.29 4.53 9.67
C LYS A 45 4.24 5.45 10.42
N ILE A 46 4.80 5.02 11.55
CA ILE A 46 5.76 5.84 12.31
C ILE A 46 6.96 6.30 11.47
N LEU A 47 7.42 5.46 10.54
CA LEU A 47 8.52 5.79 9.64
C LEU A 47 8.03 6.67 8.48
N ALA A 48 6.87 6.35 7.92
CA ALA A 48 6.24 7.13 6.86
C ALA A 48 5.88 8.56 7.31
N GLU A 49 5.35 8.73 8.52
CA GLU A 49 5.09 10.02 9.17
C GLU A 49 6.36 10.85 9.26
N LYS A 50 7.47 10.23 9.67
CA LYS A 50 8.76 10.92 9.74
C LYS A 50 9.27 11.34 8.37
N TYR A 51 9.03 10.54 7.32
CA TYR A 51 9.39 10.91 5.96
C TYR A 51 8.56 12.08 5.44
N ILE A 52 7.26 12.14 5.78
CA ILE A 52 6.40 13.28 5.47
C ILE A 52 6.85 14.52 6.23
N GLU A 53 7.12 14.41 7.54
CA GLU A 53 7.60 15.51 8.39
C GLU A 53 8.87 16.14 7.83
N PHE A 54 9.82 15.30 7.39
CA PHE A 54 11.07 15.74 6.78
C PHE A 54 10.97 16.07 5.28
N ARG A 55 9.76 16.04 4.70
CA ARG A 55 9.47 16.36 3.30
C ARG A 55 10.23 15.50 2.29
N TYR A 56 10.56 14.26 2.65
CA TYR A 56 11.12 13.28 1.71
C TYR A 56 10.06 12.75 0.75
N ILE A 57 8.82 12.63 1.22
CA ILE A 57 7.64 12.16 0.47
C ILE A 57 6.39 12.91 0.94
N ASN A 58 5.29 12.77 0.22
CA ASN A 58 3.97 13.22 0.63
C ASN A 58 3.00 12.05 0.86
N LYS A 59 1.82 12.32 1.42
CA LYS A 59 0.81 11.30 1.75
C LYS A 59 0.32 10.48 0.54
N ARG A 60 0.30 11.08 -0.66
CA ARG A 60 -0.16 10.42 -1.91
C ARG A 60 0.89 9.46 -2.49
N GLU A 61 2.12 9.55 -2.02
CA GLU A 61 3.24 8.69 -2.41
C GLU A 61 3.35 7.43 -1.53
N ILE A 62 2.32 7.16 -0.74
CA ILE A 62 2.25 6.06 0.21
C ILE A 62 1.02 5.22 -0.11
N ILE A 63 1.22 3.92 -0.22
CA ILE A 63 0.20 2.92 -0.49
C ILE A 63 -0.08 2.16 0.80
N ARG A 64 -1.33 1.87 1.12
CA ARG A 64 -1.70 1.04 2.28
C ARG A 64 -1.16 -0.38 2.10
N SER A 65 -0.74 -1.00 3.20
CA SER A 65 -0.22 -2.38 3.23
C SER A 65 -0.77 -3.12 4.45
N ASN A 66 -0.90 -4.43 4.33
CA ASN A 66 -1.43 -5.31 5.36
C ASN A 66 -0.36 -5.82 6.36
N ILE A 67 0.93 -5.84 5.98
CA ILE A 67 2.02 -6.34 6.83
C ILE A 67 2.66 -5.21 7.65
N PHE A 68 2.98 -4.09 7.01
CA PHE A 68 3.69 -2.97 7.64
C PHE A 68 2.84 -1.70 7.71
N ALA A 69 1.52 -1.78 7.57
CA ALA A 69 0.61 -0.63 7.43
C ALA A 69 0.77 0.15 6.11
N PHE A 70 1.97 0.34 5.59
CA PHE A 70 2.19 1.06 4.33
C PHE A 70 3.32 0.50 3.46
N LYS A 71 3.34 0.92 2.19
CA LYS A 71 4.36 0.75 1.18
C LYS A 71 4.68 2.12 0.57
N LEU A 72 5.94 2.35 0.22
CA LEU A 72 6.34 3.49 -0.59
C LEU A 72 5.95 3.24 -2.05
N ALA A 73 5.33 4.23 -2.69
CA ALA A 73 4.94 4.13 -4.09
C ALA A 73 6.16 4.14 -5.03
N LEU A 74 5.93 3.68 -6.26
CA LEU A 74 6.83 3.87 -7.38
C LEU A 74 6.28 4.97 -8.29
N ASN A 75 7.16 5.81 -8.82
CA ASN A 75 6.83 6.71 -9.90
C ASN A 75 6.59 5.86 -11.18
N PRO A 76 5.39 5.87 -11.77
CA PRO A 76 5.05 4.94 -12.85
C PRO A 76 5.77 5.25 -14.18
N GLN A 77 6.27 6.47 -14.38
CA GLN A 77 7.01 6.84 -15.59
C GLN A 77 8.47 6.40 -15.54
N THR A 78 9.08 6.45 -14.36
CA THR A 78 10.50 6.16 -14.16
C THR A 78 10.75 4.80 -13.52
N TYR A 79 9.69 4.18 -12.98
CA TYR A 79 9.73 2.99 -12.14
C TYR A 79 10.71 3.11 -10.97
N LYS A 80 10.88 4.32 -10.44
CA LYS A 80 11.73 4.61 -9.27
C LYS A 80 10.87 4.87 -8.03
N CYS A 81 11.35 4.41 -6.88
CA CYS A 81 10.80 4.69 -5.55
C CYS A 81 10.70 6.20 -5.35
N VAL A 82 9.64 6.63 -4.67
CA VAL A 82 9.40 8.03 -4.31
C VAL A 82 10.51 8.67 -3.48
N LEU A 83 11.39 7.88 -2.86
CA LEU A 83 12.60 8.37 -2.18
C LEU A 83 13.79 8.61 -3.13
N PHE A 84 13.66 8.38 -4.43
CA PHE A 84 14.74 8.65 -5.38
C PHE A 84 14.87 10.16 -5.63
N ASP A 85 16.07 10.68 -5.39
CA ASP A 85 16.44 12.07 -5.65
C ASP A 85 17.48 12.11 -6.78
N LYS A 86 17.10 12.78 -7.88
CA LYS A 86 17.94 12.97 -9.06
C LYS A 86 19.21 13.78 -8.75
N LYS A 87 19.17 14.72 -7.81
CA LYS A 87 20.31 15.61 -7.49
C LYS A 87 21.50 14.83 -6.93
N ILE A 88 21.20 13.81 -6.13
CA ILE A 88 22.21 12.91 -5.55
C ILE A 88 22.24 11.55 -6.27
N ASN A 89 21.50 11.42 -7.38
CA ASN A 89 21.32 10.18 -8.14
C ASN A 89 21.13 8.93 -7.25
N GLY A 90 20.26 9.03 -6.26
CA GLY A 90 20.18 8.03 -5.21
C GLY A 90 18.99 8.21 -4.29
N CYS A 91 19.04 7.58 -3.12
CA CYS A 91 17.94 7.63 -2.16
C CYS A 91 18.11 8.84 -1.23
N SER A 92 17.10 9.70 -1.12
CA SER A 92 17.11 10.91 -0.29
C SER A 92 17.38 10.64 1.19
N VAL A 93 17.01 9.45 1.68
CA VAL A 93 17.25 9.02 3.06
C VAL A 93 18.55 8.22 3.24
N HIS A 94 19.43 8.13 2.23
CA HIS A 94 20.63 7.28 2.25
C HIS A 94 21.52 7.54 3.48
N ASN A 95 21.74 8.81 3.83
CA ASN A 95 22.59 9.23 4.95
C ASN A 95 21.81 9.66 6.21
N SER A 96 20.49 9.50 6.22
CA SER A 96 19.62 9.97 7.31
C SER A 96 19.70 9.13 8.60
N GLY A 97 20.20 7.90 8.50
CA GLY A 97 20.18 6.93 9.60
C GLY A 97 18.80 6.30 9.88
N ILE A 98 17.76 6.67 9.11
CA ILE A 98 16.40 6.13 9.22
C ILE A 98 15.95 5.34 7.99
N LYS A 99 16.88 4.94 7.11
CA LYS A 99 16.60 4.12 5.94
C LYS A 99 15.86 2.82 6.35
N PRO A 100 14.81 2.41 5.62
CA PRO A 100 14.03 1.24 6.02
C PRO A 100 14.86 -0.03 5.82
N PRO A 101 14.73 -1.06 6.68
CA PRO A 101 15.57 -2.25 6.61
C PRO A 101 15.60 -2.96 5.26
N GLN A 102 14.47 -3.02 4.54
CA GLN A 102 14.36 -3.62 3.21
C GLN A 102 15.37 -3.05 2.21
N CYS A 103 15.66 -1.75 2.26
CA CYS A 103 16.64 -1.13 1.37
C CYS A 103 18.10 -1.51 1.68
N TRP A 104 18.38 -2.22 2.78
CA TRP A 104 19.64 -2.91 3.03
C TRP A 104 19.59 -4.37 2.58
N ILE A 105 18.44 -5.03 2.72
CA ILE A 105 18.21 -6.45 2.45
C ILE A 105 18.30 -6.77 0.95
N TYR A 106 17.47 -6.11 0.14
CA TYR A 106 17.40 -6.39 -1.30
C TYR A 106 18.77 -6.27 -2.01
N PRO A 107 19.57 -5.22 -1.74
CA PRO A 107 20.90 -5.08 -2.34
C PRO A 107 21.95 -6.11 -1.90
N THR A 108 21.80 -6.69 -0.72
CA THR A 108 22.84 -7.50 -0.05
C THR A 108 22.51 -8.99 -0.01
N LYS A 109 21.32 -9.40 -0.47
CA LYS A 109 20.79 -10.76 -0.31
C LYS A 109 20.71 -11.21 1.15
N PHE A 110 20.59 -10.29 2.10
CA PHE A 110 20.21 -10.61 3.47
C PHE A 110 18.89 -11.41 3.37
N SER A 111 18.85 -12.68 3.82
CA SER A 111 17.78 -13.67 3.56
C SER A 111 17.79 -14.40 2.19
N ASN A 112 18.94 -14.63 1.56
CA ASN A 112 19.08 -15.58 0.43
C ASN A 112 19.90 -16.82 0.83
N PRO A 113 19.29 -17.81 1.50
CA PRO A 113 19.98 -19.01 1.99
C PRO A 113 20.63 -19.83 0.87
N ASN A 114 20.18 -19.66 -0.38
CA ASN A 114 20.59 -20.47 -1.53
C ASN A 114 21.70 -19.82 -2.39
N GLY A 115 22.20 -18.64 -2.01
CA GLY A 115 23.30 -17.97 -2.72
C GLY A 115 22.99 -17.47 -4.15
N LYS A 116 21.81 -17.79 -4.71
CA LYS A 116 21.43 -17.50 -6.10
C LYS A 116 21.57 -16.02 -6.43
N GLU A 117 22.14 -15.70 -7.59
CA GLU A 117 22.30 -14.32 -8.05
C GLU A 117 20.93 -13.66 -8.21
N ILE A 118 20.69 -12.56 -7.50
CA ILE A 118 19.49 -11.73 -7.71
C ILE A 118 19.92 -10.69 -8.73
N SER A 119 19.38 -10.80 -9.94
CA SER A 119 19.69 -9.99 -11.12
C SER A 119 19.33 -8.50 -11.00
N CYS A 120 18.86 -8.05 -9.84
CA CYS A 120 18.54 -6.64 -9.56
C CYS A 120 19.79 -5.72 -9.51
N LYS A 121 20.99 -6.24 -9.77
CA LYS A 121 22.18 -5.39 -9.95
C LYS A 121 23.01 -5.85 -11.13
N ARG A 122 23.16 -4.97 -12.12
CA ARG A 122 24.31 -4.93 -13.04
C ARG A 122 25.66 -4.69 -12.34
N VAL A 123 25.72 -4.79 -11.01
CA VAL A 123 26.92 -4.67 -10.19
C VAL A 123 26.88 -5.72 -9.08
N SER A 124 27.61 -6.80 -9.30
CA SER A 124 28.09 -7.75 -8.30
C SER A 124 28.90 -6.99 -7.22
N GLY A 125 28.20 -6.35 -6.28
CA GLY A 125 28.80 -5.24 -5.52
C GLY A 125 28.78 -5.37 -4.00
N TRP A 126 27.67 -5.76 -3.39
CA TRP A 126 27.53 -5.72 -1.92
C TRP A 126 27.87 -7.08 -1.31
N LYS A 127 28.86 -7.11 -0.41
CA LYS A 127 29.35 -8.30 0.29
C LYS A 127 29.25 -8.10 1.80
N ILE A 128 28.84 -9.15 2.52
CA ILE A 128 28.93 -9.18 3.99
C ILE A 128 30.38 -9.39 4.38
N ILE A 129 30.95 -8.45 5.13
CA ILE A 129 32.33 -8.50 5.64
C ILE A 129 32.40 -8.76 7.15
N ASP A 130 31.28 -8.63 7.86
CA ASP A 130 31.18 -8.90 9.30
C ASP A 130 29.91 -9.70 9.61
N LYS A 131 30.07 -11.02 9.73
CA LYS A 131 28.95 -11.94 9.99
C LYS A 131 28.32 -11.74 11.37
N GLU A 132 29.11 -11.36 12.37
CA GLU A 132 28.61 -11.19 13.74
C GLU A 132 27.75 -9.94 13.89
N LYS A 133 28.15 -8.82 13.27
CA LYS A 133 27.28 -7.63 13.17
C LYS A 133 26.01 -7.92 12.36
N THR A 134 26.12 -8.72 11.31
CA THR A 134 24.97 -9.13 10.47
C THR A 134 23.95 -9.94 11.29
N LYS A 135 24.40 -10.93 12.08
CA LYS A 135 23.53 -11.68 13.01
C LYS A 135 22.85 -10.78 14.04
N LYS A 136 23.56 -9.78 14.57
CA LYS A 136 22.96 -8.78 15.48
C LYS A 136 21.89 -7.94 14.78
N ALA A 137 22.12 -7.56 13.53
CA ALA A 137 21.15 -6.82 12.72
C ALA A 137 19.90 -7.69 12.42
N GLU A 138 20.06 -8.99 12.20
CA GLU A 138 18.94 -9.92 12.00
C GLU A 138 18.00 -9.99 13.21
N LYS A 139 18.55 -10.07 14.42
CA LYS A 139 17.74 -10.01 15.66
C LYS A 139 16.94 -8.70 15.76
N LEU A 140 17.55 -7.58 15.38
CA LEU A 140 16.86 -6.28 15.36
C LEU A 140 15.79 -6.21 14.27
N LEU A 141 16.01 -6.85 13.12
CA LEU A 141 15.02 -6.93 12.05
C LEU A 141 13.76 -7.66 12.51
N GLU A 142 13.90 -8.76 13.27
CA GLU A 142 12.74 -9.48 13.81
C GLU A 142 11.95 -8.62 14.81
N HIS A 143 12.63 -7.88 15.68
CA HIS A 143 11.95 -6.91 16.55
C HIS A 143 11.26 -5.80 15.75
N TYR A 144 11.91 -5.28 14.70
CA TYR A 144 11.31 -4.29 13.81
C TYR A 144 10.04 -4.83 13.14
N LYS A 145 10.09 -6.03 12.55
CA LYS A 145 8.94 -6.71 11.94
C LYS A 145 7.79 -6.86 12.93
N PHE A 146 8.09 -7.31 14.15
CA PHE A 146 7.09 -7.45 15.21
C PHE A 146 6.37 -6.12 15.52
N LEU A 147 7.12 -5.02 15.69
CA LEU A 147 6.53 -3.70 15.93
C LEU A 147 5.68 -3.23 14.75
N CYS A 148 6.13 -3.48 13.53
CA CYS A 148 5.38 -3.12 12.32
C CYS A 148 4.06 -3.90 12.20
N LEU A 149 4.06 -5.19 12.53
CA LEU A 149 2.84 -6.01 12.55
C LEU A 149 1.84 -5.52 13.61
N LEU A 150 2.32 -5.14 14.80
CA LEU A 150 1.47 -4.56 15.84
C LEU A 150 0.84 -3.24 15.36
N GLU A 151 1.62 -2.40 14.70
CA GLU A 151 1.15 -1.13 14.16
C GLU A 151 0.14 -1.33 13.02
N ALA A 152 0.40 -2.24 12.08
CA ALA A 152 -0.53 -2.59 11.00
C ALA A 152 -1.88 -3.06 11.53
N ARG A 153 -1.89 -3.89 12.57
CA ARG A 153 -3.12 -4.32 13.26
C ARG A 153 -3.88 -3.14 13.88
N ASN A 154 -3.17 -2.16 14.45
CA ASN A 154 -3.80 -0.97 15.03
C ASN A 154 -4.35 -0.05 13.94
N GLU A 155 -3.62 0.13 12.83
CA GLU A 155 -4.08 0.91 11.68
C GLU A 155 -5.31 0.31 11.02
N LEU A 156 -5.43 -1.02 11.03
CA LEU A 156 -6.60 -1.71 10.49
C LEU A 156 -7.86 -1.46 11.34
N LYS A 157 -7.73 -1.38 12.67
CA LYS A 157 -8.86 -1.04 13.56
C LYS A 157 -9.47 0.33 13.26
N LEU A 158 -8.68 1.24 12.66
CA LEU A 158 -9.13 2.57 12.30
C LEU A 158 -9.94 2.62 10.99
N ILE A 159 -10.09 1.51 10.27
CA ILE A 159 -10.79 1.51 8.98
C ILE A 159 -12.25 1.90 9.09
N GLN A 160 -12.95 1.50 10.16
CA GLN A 160 -14.33 1.92 10.40
C GLN A 160 -14.41 3.44 10.52
N ASN A 161 -13.47 4.08 11.22
CA ASN A 161 -13.43 5.53 11.33
C ASN A 161 -13.17 6.21 9.97
N ARG A 162 -12.34 5.61 9.11
CA ARG A 162 -12.08 6.12 7.75
C ARG A 162 -13.33 6.00 6.86
N ILE A 163 -14.03 4.87 6.95
CA ILE A 163 -15.32 4.62 6.28
C ILE A 163 -16.39 5.63 6.76
N LEU A 164 -16.47 5.88 8.07
CA LEU A 164 -17.43 6.86 8.63
C LEU A 164 -17.08 8.29 8.20
N ARG A 165 -15.80 8.66 8.18
CA ARG A 165 -15.35 9.97 7.65
C ARG A 165 -15.62 10.13 6.15
N ALA A 166 -15.74 9.04 5.42
CA ALA A 166 -16.12 9.05 4.01
C ALA A 166 -17.55 9.56 3.75
N GLU A 167 -18.36 9.78 4.81
CA GLU A 167 -19.66 10.46 4.76
C GLU A 167 -19.61 11.92 4.34
N GLN A 168 -18.42 12.51 4.34
CA GLN A 168 -18.25 13.89 3.92
C GLN A 168 -18.51 14.00 2.42
N GLU A 169 -19.24 15.05 2.01
CA GLU A 169 -19.57 15.37 0.61
C GLU A 169 -18.40 15.19 -0.38
N SER A 170 -17.17 15.30 0.13
CA SER A 170 -15.92 14.97 -0.55
C SER A 170 -15.94 13.64 -1.30
N LEU A 171 -16.24 12.48 -0.68
CA LEU A 171 -16.14 11.20 -1.37
C LEU A 171 -17.25 11.04 -2.42
N ILE A 172 -18.46 11.53 -2.12
CA ILE A 172 -19.56 11.56 -3.10
C ILE A 172 -19.11 12.33 -4.34
N LYS A 173 -18.58 13.55 -4.16
CA LYS A 173 -18.07 14.38 -5.27
C LYS A 173 -16.99 13.65 -6.07
N GLN A 174 -16.02 13.04 -5.40
CA GLN A 174 -14.97 12.25 -6.05
C GLN A 174 -15.52 11.06 -6.84
N ILE A 175 -16.52 10.33 -6.33
CA ILE A 175 -17.17 9.24 -7.08
C ILE A 175 -17.86 9.78 -8.33
N GLN A 176 -18.55 10.93 -8.23
CA GLN A 176 -19.30 11.52 -9.35
C GLN A 176 -18.40 12.08 -10.46
N GLU A 177 -17.11 12.34 -10.17
CA GLU A 177 -16.10 12.73 -11.17
C GLU A 177 -15.73 11.57 -12.12
N PHE A 178 -16.06 10.32 -11.76
CA PHE A 178 -15.78 9.16 -12.60
C PHE A 178 -16.94 8.88 -13.57
N LYS A 179 -16.58 8.44 -14.79
CA LYS A 179 -17.52 7.67 -15.59
C LYS A 179 -17.81 6.35 -14.88
N PRO A 180 -19.06 5.85 -14.90
CA PRO A 180 -19.37 4.57 -14.29
C PRO A 180 -18.52 3.40 -14.83
N SER A 181 -18.12 3.44 -16.10
CA SER A 181 -17.25 2.42 -16.68
C SER A 181 -15.83 2.43 -16.12
N GLU A 182 -15.38 3.53 -15.52
CA GLU A 182 -13.99 3.76 -15.08
C GLU A 182 -13.80 3.61 -13.56
N LEU A 183 -14.89 3.44 -12.78
CA LEU A 183 -14.81 3.20 -11.34
C LEU A 183 -14.72 1.70 -11.04
N GLY A 184 -13.56 1.26 -10.55
CA GLY A 184 -13.24 -0.14 -10.27
C GLY A 184 -13.52 -0.58 -8.83
N GLY A 185 -13.63 0.35 -7.88
CA GLY A 185 -13.92 0.05 -6.48
C GLY A 185 -13.49 1.19 -5.55
N PHE A 186 -12.92 0.82 -4.42
CA PHE A 186 -12.39 1.76 -3.42
C PHE A 186 -10.98 1.40 -3.01
N ARG A 187 -10.23 2.38 -2.50
CA ARG A 187 -8.91 2.20 -1.92
C ARG A 187 -8.85 2.81 -0.52
N ASP A 188 -8.28 2.10 0.43
CA ASP A 188 -7.89 2.66 1.74
C ASP A 188 -6.55 3.38 1.59
N GLY A 189 -6.59 4.72 1.58
CA GLY A 189 -5.41 5.57 1.47
C GLY A 189 -4.73 5.83 2.82
N TRP A 190 -4.10 7.00 2.97
CA TRP A 190 -3.38 7.37 4.20
C TRP A 190 -4.29 7.50 5.44
N ASP A 191 -5.36 8.28 5.31
CA ASP A 191 -6.33 8.57 6.37
C ASP A 191 -7.78 8.63 5.86
N VAL A 192 -8.00 8.31 4.58
CA VAL A 192 -9.28 8.41 3.87
C VAL A 192 -9.52 7.19 2.98
N ILE A 193 -10.79 6.91 2.69
CA ILE A 193 -11.16 6.04 1.57
C ILE A 193 -11.31 6.90 0.32
N GLU A 194 -10.72 6.46 -0.79
CA GLU A 194 -10.77 7.13 -2.09
C GLU A 194 -11.31 6.19 -3.19
N PRO A 195 -11.84 6.74 -4.30
CA PRO A 195 -12.24 5.93 -5.46
C PRO A 195 -11.04 5.20 -6.07
N LEU A 196 -11.25 3.95 -6.48
CA LEU A 196 -10.27 3.16 -7.22
C LEU A 196 -10.63 3.15 -8.71
N SER A 197 -9.72 3.61 -9.57
CA SER A 197 -9.87 3.50 -11.02
C SER A 197 -9.89 2.03 -11.47
N ALA A 198 -10.70 1.71 -12.46
CA ALA A 198 -10.71 0.40 -13.09
C ALA A 198 -9.51 0.24 -14.03
N GLU A 199 -8.90 -0.95 -14.05
CA GLU A 199 -7.89 -1.34 -15.06
C GLU A 199 -8.50 -1.61 -16.45
N GLY A 200 -9.81 -1.44 -16.60
CA GLY A 200 -10.59 -1.69 -17.81
C GLY A 200 -12.04 -1.20 -17.64
N ILE A 201 -13.02 -1.93 -18.18
CA ILE A 201 -14.44 -1.55 -18.07
C ILE A 201 -15.08 -2.20 -16.84
N SER A 202 -15.66 -1.37 -15.95
CA SER A 202 -16.36 -1.81 -14.75
C SER A 202 -17.77 -2.37 -15.03
N LEU A 203 -17.83 -3.62 -15.51
CA LEU A 203 -19.11 -4.32 -15.70
C LEU A 203 -19.84 -4.60 -14.38
N GLN A 204 -19.11 -4.64 -13.26
CA GLN A 204 -19.72 -4.79 -11.95
C GLN A 204 -20.55 -3.55 -11.58
N LEU A 205 -20.04 -2.35 -11.90
CA LEU A 205 -20.81 -1.14 -11.66
C LEU A 205 -22.02 -1.03 -12.60
N LYS A 206 -21.93 -1.50 -13.85
CA LYS A 206 -23.11 -1.64 -14.72
C LYS A 206 -24.24 -2.44 -14.05
N LYS A 207 -23.91 -3.62 -13.49
CA LYS A 207 -24.86 -4.48 -12.78
C LYS A 207 -25.42 -3.80 -11.53
N PHE A 208 -24.57 -3.08 -10.80
CA PHE A 208 -24.97 -2.33 -9.61
C PHE A 208 -25.95 -1.20 -9.97
N CYS A 209 -25.65 -0.42 -11.02
CA CYS A 209 -26.52 0.64 -11.49
C CYS A 209 -27.87 0.10 -11.98
N LEU A 210 -27.90 -1.04 -12.69
CA LEU A 210 -29.14 -1.69 -13.12
C LEU A 210 -30.02 -2.06 -11.93
N LYS A 211 -29.43 -2.61 -10.87
CA LYS A 211 -30.14 -3.01 -9.66
C LYS A 211 -30.70 -1.82 -8.88
N HIS A 212 -29.93 -0.74 -8.77
CA HIS A 212 -30.24 0.37 -7.85
C HIS A 212 -30.81 1.62 -8.54
N ASN A 213 -30.77 1.68 -9.88
CA ASN A 213 -31.38 2.75 -10.67
C ASN A 213 -31.85 2.25 -12.05
N PRO A 214 -32.90 1.38 -12.08
CA PRO A 214 -33.37 0.76 -13.32
C PRO A 214 -33.91 1.76 -14.36
N GLU A 215 -34.38 2.93 -13.93
CA GLU A 215 -34.89 4.00 -14.80
C GLU A 215 -33.78 4.86 -15.43
N CYS A 216 -32.51 4.50 -15.24
CA CYS A 216 -31.40 5.24 -15.83
C CYS A 216 -31.45 5.16 -17.36
N LYS A 217 -31.57 6.30 -18.04
CA LYS A 217 -31.58 6.37 -19.52
C LYS A 217 -30.39 5.73 -20.23
N TYR A 218 -29.27 5.54 -19.52
CA TYR A 218 -28.05 4.92 -20.06
C TYR A 218 -28.01 3.40 -19.86
N LEU A 219 -29.05 2.79 -19.30
CA LEU A 219 -29.07 1.36 -18.99
C LEU A 219 -30.21 0.64 -19.74
N PRO A 220 -29.98 -0.61 -20.18
CA PRO A 220 -28.71 -1.35 -20.12
C PRO A 220 -27.75 -1.06 -21.29
N GLU A 221 -28.21 -0.55 -22.43
CA GLU A 221 -27.43 -0.54 -23.68
C GLU A 221 -26.32 0.51 -23.68
N SER A 222 -26.65 1.76 -23.31
CA SER A 222 -25.74 2.91 -23.43
C SER A 222 -24.86 3.19 -22.21
N PHE A 223 -24.48 2.16 -21.45
CA PHE A 223 -23.74 2.34 -20.18
C PHE A 223 -22.41 3.08 -20.38
N MET A 224 -21.75 2.83 -21.52
CA MET A 224 -20.48 3.45 -21.88
C MET A 224 -20.61 4.94 -22.23
N GLU A 225 -21.83 5.41 -22.53
CA GLU A 225 -22.11 6.82 -22.84
C GLU A 225 -22.39 7.65 -21.58
N CYS A 226 -22.55 6.99 -20.43
CA CYS A 226 -22.75 7.68 -19.16
C CYS A 226 -21.43 8.30 -18.71
N ASN A 227 -21.38 9.63 -18.66
CA ASN A 227 -20.15 10.36 -18.33
C ASN A 227 -19.97 10.66 -16.84
N GLN A 228 -20.97 10.39 -16.00
CA GLN A 228 -20.88 10.62 -14.56
C GLN A 228 -21.73 9.63 -13.78
N ILE A 229 -21.26 9.26 -12.59
CA ILE A 229 -22.08 8.52 -11.63
C ILE A 229 -23.10 9.49 -11.02
N CYS A 230 -24.39 9.11 -11.03
CA CYS A 230 -25.43 9.94 -10.43
C CYS A 230 -25.38 9.88 -8.90
N LYS A 231 -25.85 10.94 -8.22
CA LYS A 231 -25.84 11.06 -6.75
C LYS A 231 -26.50 9.86 -6.06
N LYS A 232 -27.58 9.33 -6.64
CA LYS A 232 -28.27 8.14 -6.14
C LYS A 232 -27.32 6.95 -6.05
N ILE A 233 -26.63 6.61 -7.14
CA ILE A 233 -25.67 5.49 -7.17
C ILE A 233 -24.48 5.76 -6.26
N ALA A 234 -23.92 6.98 -6.24
CA ALA A 234 -22.82 7.33 -5.36
C ALA A 234 -23.17 7.11 -3.87
N ASN A 235 -24.35 7.57 -3.45
CA ASN A 235 -24.86 7.34 -2.09
C ASN A 235 -25.04 5.85 -1.79
N THR A 236 -25.61 5.08 -2.73
CA THR A 236 -25.80 3.63 -2.55
C THR A 236 -24.45 2.90 -2.44
N LEU A 237 -23.44 3.29 -3.22
CA LEU A 237 -22.09 2.72 -3.12
C LEU A 237 -21.44 2.99 -1.77
N ILE A 238 -21.60 4.21 -1.22
CA ILE A 238 -21.10 4.54 0.11
C ILE A 238 -21.82 3.75 1.20
N GLY A 239 -23.15 3.62 1.11
CA GLY A 239 -23.93 2.76 2.02
C GLY A 239 -23.44 1.32 1.97
N PHE A 240 -23.28 0.78 0.76
CA PHE A 240 -22.74 -0.56 0.55
C PHE A 240 -21.34 -0.73 1.15
N LEU A 241 -20.45 0.25 0.98
CA LEU A 241 -19.11 0.21 1.56
C LEU A 241 -19.15 0.12 3.09
N LYS A 242 -19.99 0.93 3.74
CA LYS A 242 -20.14 0.95 5.20
C LYS A 242 -20.58 -0.39 5.77
N GLU A 243 -21.58 -0.98 5.14
CA GLU A 243 -22.17 -2.23 5.59
C GLU A 243 -21.21 -3.41 5.42
N ASN A 244 -20.38 -3.39 4.37
CA ASN A 244 -19.69 -4.59 3.91
C ASN A 244 -18.18 -4.58 4.08
N LEU A 245 -17.49 -3.42 3.97
CA LEU A 245 -16.02 -3.39 3.90
C LEU A 245 -15.36 -3.91 5.17
N TYR A 246 -15.86 -3.51 6.35
CA TYR A 246 -15.27 -3.98 7.61
C TYR A 246 -15.38 -5.50 7.75
N ASN A 247 -16.55 -6.06 7.44
CA ASN A 247 -16.78 -7.51 7.49
C ASN A 247 -15.95 -8.24 6.43
N TYR A 248 -15.84 -7.69 5.23
CA TYR A 248 -14.96 -8.20 4.17
C TYR A 248 -13.52 -8.34 4.68
N ILE A 249 -12.97 -7.28 5.25
CA ILE A 249 -11.60 -7.26 5.77
C ILE A 249 -11.41 -8.22 6.94
N LYS A 250 -12.41 -8.35 7.81
CA LYS A 250 -12.36 -9.28 8.94
C LYS A 250 -12.28 -10.73 8.47
N VAL A 251 -12.97 -11.09 7.38
CA VAL A 251 -13.03 -12.46 6.85
C VAL A 251 -11.90 -12.75 5.86
N CYS A 252 -11.67 -11.86 4.91
CA CYS A 252 -10.74 -12.04 3.79
C CYS A 252 -9.34 -11.46 4.05
N GLY A 253 -9.19 -10.65 5.12
CA GLY A 253 -7.99 -9.85 5.35
C GLY A 253 -7.99 -8.55 4.56
N ALA A 254 -7.05 -7.66 4.90
CA ALA A 254 -6.80 -6.46 4.13
C ALA A 254 -5.97 -6.77 2.88
N ASP A 255 -6.33 -6.14 1.77
CA ASP A 255 -5.57 -6.16 0.52
C ASP A 255 -4.18 -5.55 0.73
N ASP A 256 -3.18 -6.07 0.01
CA ASP A 256 -1.78 -5.68 0.21
C ASP A 256 -1.44 -4.30 -0.38
N CYS A 257 -2.35 -3.73 -1.18
CA CYS A 257 -2.30 -2.36 -1.67
C CYS A 257 -3.47 -1.51 -1.15
N GLY A 258 -4.25 -2.05 -0.20
CA GLY A 258 -5.47 -1.42 0.32
C GLY A 258 -6.57 -1.27 -0.72
N GLU A 259 -6.56 -2.09 -1.77
CA GLU A 259 -7.54 -2.01 -2.85
C GLU A 259 -8.72 -2.96 -2.63
N TYR A 260 -9.92 -2.42 -2.78
CA TYR A 260 -11.19 -3.13 -2.61
C TYR A 260 -12.02 -3.02 -3.89
N PRO A 261 -11.65 -3.78 -4.93
CA PRO A 261 -12.35 -3.74 -6.20
C PRO A 261 -13.76 -4.31 -6.07
N PHE A 262 -14.70 -3.77 -6.86
CA PHE A 262 -16.12 -4.14 -6.80
C PHE A 262 -16.37 -5.62 -7.01
N PHE A 263 -15.60 -6.30 -7.86
CA PHE A 263 -15.81 -7.74 -8.09
C PHE A 263 -15.60 -8.55 -6.80
N LYS A 264 -14.54 -8.25 -6.01
CA LYS A 264 -14.29 -8.91 -4.72
C LYS A 264 -15.38 -8.56 -3.71
N LEU A 265 -15.72 -7.28 -3.59
CA LEU A 265 -16.71 -6.82 -2.60
C LEU A 265 -18.12 -7.36 -2.90
N PHE A 266 -18.57 -7.30 -4.15
CA PHE A 266 -19.90 -7.78 -4.52
C PHE A 266 -20.01 -9.30 -4.43
N GLU A 267 -18.96 -10.04 -4.76
CA GLU A 267 -18.94 -11.50 -4.60
C GLU A 267 -19.06 -11.92 -3.13
N PHE A 268 -18.33 -11.27 -2.23
CA PHE A 268 -18.41 -11.50 -0.79
C PHE A 268 -19.83 -11.35 -0.25
N THR A 269 -20.56 -10.30 -0.65
CA THR A 269 -21.93 -10.08 -0.18
C THR A 269 -22.92 -11.15 -0.64
N LYS A 270 -22.73 -11.72 -1.84
CA LYS A 270 -23.55 -12.84 -2.33
C LYS A 270 -23.29 -14.11 -1.53
N PHE A 271 -22.04 -14.34 -1.14
CA PHE A 271 -21.66 -15.49 -0.31
C PHE A 271 -22.25 -15.38 1.10
N ASN A 272 -22.11 -14.23 1.76
CA ASN A 272 -22.65 -14.05 3.11
C ASN A 272 -24.18 -14.14 3.18
N ALA A 273 -24.89 -13.53 2.23
CA ALA A 273 -26.35 -13.62 2.18
C ALA A 273 -26.84 -15.07 2.10
N ARG A 274 -26.16 -15.93 1.33
CA ARG A 274 -26.50 -17.36 1.21
C ARG A 274 -26.27 -18.13 2.52
N ASN A 275 -25.24 -17.79 3.27
CA ASN A 275 -24.94 -18.47 4.53
C ASN A 275 -25.87 -18.04 5.67
N GLU A 276 -26.31 -16.78 5.69
CA GLU A 276 -27.33 -16.30 6.64
C GLU A 276 -28.70 -16.95 6.37
N ASP A 277 -29.07 -17.15 5.10
CA ASP A 277 -30.32 -17.84 4.72
C ASP A 277 -30.32 -19.33 5.06
N ILE A 278 -29.15 -19.99 5.08
CA ILE A 278 -29.02 -21.39 5.52
C ILE A 278 -29.09 -21.49 7.04
N GLY A 279 -28.43 -20.58 7.77
CA GLY A 279 -28.46 -20.54 9.24
C GLY A 279 -29.83 -20.20 9.85
N ARG A 280 -30.74 -19.58 9.09
CA ARG A 280 -32.13 -19.32 9.50
C ARG A 280 -33.11 -20.46 9.17
N LYS A 281 -32.67 -21.46 8.41
CA LYS A 281 -33.48 -22.62 7.99
C LYS A 281 -33.17 -23.90 8.78
N ILE A 282 -32.33 -23.80 9.82
CA ILE A 282 -32.04 -24.85 10.81
C ILE A 282 -32.68 -24.42 12.12
#